data_AF-A0A0K6FZF2-F1
#
_entry.id   AF-A0A0K6FZF2-F1
#
_cell.length_a   1.000
_cell.length_b   1.000
_cell.length_c   1.000
_cell.angle_alpha   90.00
_cell.angle_beta   90.00
_cell.angle_gamma   90.00
#
_symmetry.space_group_name_H-M   'P 1'
#
loop_
_entity.id
_entity.type
_entity.pdbx_description
1 polymer ?
#
loop_
_entity_poly.entity_id
_entity_poly.type
_entity_poly.pdbx_seq_one_letter_code
_entity_poly.pdbx_strand_id
1 'polypeptide(L)'
;MLARALSHINLWNYSQVAFEDSDGVDSLMVIGLNGHGHGHSDALYLNFGTTFYDFTVDVIQKLVVLIEARWETPTLARFHFRSIIDGEPHPLARHSTVSIQLDNPTLRPGPISSLELRTEVSGRLFIAGCGWRYTGCHLYEVLLFDWVSGALLGRIDSKVTITAGFVLLDGEHLAVYSATTQSQSAHPDLVTLAVYQVPSLAFPTRNANGHFQTRVYGSLVPTLVLEFPPIQKGLNFQLTCPIRPTLGVGRLVFDGPTKFACSRLPMLDVQISLYEEDEHELGVGTPYCVIYQIYISTHHLFNLLAQQGHKATLSWNEWGPRATRWFVDEHNKSPLVGSRCIQWVNSEKDNRQRLSSIEFNPLSVEAYLTPSPSARDEISDYRPSIHEYRPLESNVQQVGASGPGKENRASVVTIGSDDKTIFQAGFEQPIESYLPYRITTQQDLIHTHWRWILEGRRLIGYPVRTGPDWRSPPLSVYAIH
;
A
#
# COMPACT_ATOMS: atom_id res chain seq x y z
N MET A 1 4.63 -43.44 -12.22
CA MET A 1 3.68 -43.15 -13.32
C MET A 1 2.86 -41.90 -12.99
N LEU A 2 3.53 -40.83 -12.53
CA LEU A 2 2.93 -39.57 -12.05
C LEU A 2 3.81 -38.36 -12.47
N ALA A 3 4.50 -38.48 -13.60
CA ALA A 3 5.51 -37.53 -14.08
C ALA A 3 5.23 -37.03 -15.52
N ARG A 4 3.99 -37.17 -16.02
CA ARG A 4 3.63 -36.80 -17.39
C ARG A 4 2.37 -35.94 -17.55
N ALA A 5 1.76 -35.45 -16.46
CA ALA A 5 0.58 -34.59 -16.52
C ALA A 5 0.86 -33.09 -16.31
N LEU A 6 2.09 -32.69 -15.97
CA LEU A 6 2.42 -31.30 -15.59
C LEU A 6 2.95 -30.42 -16.74
N SER A 7 2.98 -30.91 -17.99
CA SER A 7 3.53 -30.13 -19.13
C SER A 7 2.55 -29.12 -19.76
N HIS A 8 1.34 -28.96 -19.22
CA HIS A 8 0.34 -28.02 -19.74
C HIS A 8 -0.31 -27.11 -18.71
N ILE A 9 0.25 -27.00 -17.50
CA ILE A 9 -0.26 -26.10 -16.47
C ILE A 9 0.30 -24.68 -16.71
N ASN A 10 -0.52 -23.83 -17.30
CA ASN A 10 -0.26 -22.40 -17.43
C ASN A 10 -0.39 -21.74 -16.04
N LEU A 11 0.71 -21.77 -15.28
CA LEU A 11 0.89 -21.17 -13.95
C LEU A 11 0.69 -19.63 -13.90
N TRP A 12 0.30 -19.02 -15.01
CA TRP A 12 0.24 -17.58 -15.20
C TRP A 12 -1.13 -16.95 -14.91
N ASN A 13 -2.05 -17.74 -14.34
CA ASN A 13 -3.48 -17.42 -14.20
C ASN A 13 -3.92 -17.20 -12.75
N TYR A 14 -3.01 -17.18 -11.79
CA TYR A 14 -3.31 -17.07 -10.36
C TYR A 14 -3.22 -15.61 -9.90
N SER A 15 -4.22 -15.10 -9.19
CA SER A 15 -4.17 -13.74 -8.60
C SER A 15 -4.63 -13.62 -7.15
N GLN A 16 -5.19 -14.70 -6.59
CA GLN A 16 -5.63 -14.69 -5.20
C GLN A 16 -5.03 -15.87 -4.44
N VAL A 17 -4.55 -15.53 -3.26
CA VAL A 17 -3.96 -16.45 -2.30
C VAL A 17 -4.70 -16.23 -0.99
N ALA A 18 -5.29 -17.29 -0.45
CA ALA A 18 -6.08 -17.25 0.78
C ALA A 18 -5.58 -18.27 1.79
N PHE A 19 -5.73 -17.94 3.07
CA PHE A 19 -5.46 -18.83 4.19
C PHE A 19 -6.69 -19.67 4.50
N GLU A 20 -6.46 -20.94 4.79
CA GLU A 20 -7.46 -21.81 5.39
C GLU A 20 -6.80 -22.57 6.55
N ASP A 21 -7.36 -22.43 7.74
CA ASP A 21 -6.92 -23.16 8.93
C ASP A 21 -7.61 -24.53 8.93
N SER A 22 -6.90 -25.53 8.45
CA SER A 22 -7.32 -26.94 8.51
C SER A 22 -6.34 -27.69 9.40
N ASP A 23 -6.84 -28.22 10.52
CA ASP A 23 -6.11 -29.14 11.40
C ASP A 23 -4.83 -28.58 12.05
N GLY A 24 -4.70 -27.25 12.22
CA GLY A 24 -3.55 -26.62 12.88
C GLY A 24 -2.28 -26.55 12.03
N VAL A 25 -2.41 -26.78 10.71
CA VAL A 25 -1.36 -26.52 9.72
C VAL A 25 -1.89 -25.51 8.71
N ASP A 26 -1.16 -24.41 8.56
CA ASP A 26 -1.52 -23.37 7.62
C ASP A 26 -1.41 -23.90 6.17
N SER A 27 -2.52 -23.82 5.45
CA SER A 27 -2.61 -24.20 4.04
C SER A 27 -2.69 -22.96 3.17
N LEU A 28 -2.00 -22.97 2.03
CA LEU A 28 -2.06 -21.90 1.04
C LEU A 28 -2.90 -22.34 -0.15
N MET A 29 -4.05 -21.71 -0.33
CA MET A 29 -4.90 -21.95 -1.50
C MET A 29 -4.56 -20.94 -2.60
N VAL A 30 -4.17 -21.44 -3.78
CA VAL A 30 -3.89 -20.61 -4.96
C VAL A 30 -5.04 -20.76 -5.96
N ILE A 31 -5.78 -19.67 -6.22
CA ILE A 31 -6.97 -19.68 -7.09
C ILE A 31 -6.66 -19.10 -8.47
N GLY A 32 -6.92 -19.88 -9.53
CA GLY A 32 -6.79 -19.43 -10.91
C GLY A 32 -8.02 -18.62 -11.37
N LEU A 33 -7.82 -17.42 -11.91
CA LEU A 33 -8.90 -16.52 -12.38
C LEU A 33 -9.42 -16.83 -13.80
N ASN A 34 -8.73 -17.68 -14.56
CA ASN A 34 -9.05 -17.90 -15.98
C ASN A 34 -9.91 -19.14 -16.25
N GLY A 35 -10.63 -19.64 -15.23
CA GLY A 35 -11.68 -20.64 -15.41
C GLY A 35 -12.89 -20.05 -16.14
N HIS A 36 -12.79 -19.85 -17.46
CA HIS A 36 -13.93 -19.59 -18.33
C HIS A 36 -14.73 -20.87 -18.54
N GLY A 37 -15.47 -21.27 -17.51
CA GLY A 37 -16.39 -22.40 -17.55
C GLY A 37 -16.92 -22.70 -16.16
N HIS A 38 -18.21 -22.98 -16.05
CA HIS A 38 -18.91 -23.38 -14.82
C HIS A 38 -18.45 -24.75 -14.25
N GLY A 39 -17.20 -25.16 -14.51
CA GLY A 39 -16.56 -26.32 -13.89
C GLY A 39 -15.63 -25.86 -12.77
N HIS A 40 -15.58 -26.62 -11.68
CA HIS A 40 -14.72 -26.39 -10.52
C HIS A 40 -13.35 -25.82 -10.92
N SER A 41 -13.01 -24.64 -10.40
CA SER A 41 -11.65 -24.13 -10.46
C SER A 41 -10.76 -25.09 -9.68
N ASP A 42 -9.78 -25.70 -10.34
CA ASP A 42 -8.76 -26.54 -9.70
C ASP A 42 -7.88 -25.65 -8.81
N ALA A 43 -8.37 -25.37 -7.60
CA ALA A 43 -7.60 -24.70 -6.58
C ALA A 43 -6.41 -25.59 -6.19
N LEU A 44 -5.20 -25.04 -6.30
CA LEU A 44 -4.01 -25.73 -5.83
C LEU A 44 -3.89 -25.49 -4.33
N TYR A 45 -3.99 -26.56 -3.55
CA TYR A 45 -3.74 -26.52 -2.11
C TYR A 45 -2.30 -26.95 -1.84
N LEU A 46 -1.50 -26.02 -1.33
CA LEU A 46 -0.13 -26.29 -0.90
C LEU A 46 -0.11 -26.37 0.62
N ASN A 47 0.35 -27.52 1.13
CA ASN A 47 0.63 -27.73 2.54
C ASN A 47 2.15 -27.70 2.74
N PHE A 48 2.63 -26.81 3.61
CA PHE A 48 4.06 -26.59 3.85
C PHE A 48 4.60 -27.34 5.08
N GLY A 49 3.75 -28.08 5.80
CA GLY A 49 4.13 -28.84 6.99
C GLY A 49 4.64 -28.00 8.15
N THR A 50 4.40 -26.68 8.13
CA THR A 50 4.78 -25.74 9.19
C THR A 50 3.71 -24.67 9.32
N THR A 51 3.51 -24.15 10.52
CA THR A 51 2.74 -22.93 10.73
C THR A 51 3.59 -21.73 10.34
N PHE A 52 2.94 -20.72 9.78
CA PHE A 52 3.57 -19.46 9.41
C PHE A 52 2.64 -18.30 9.76
N TYR A 53 3.25 -17.22 10.23
CA TYR A 53 2.56 -16.02 10.68
C TYR A 53 1.99 -15.21 9.52
N ASP A 54 2.75 -15.12 8.42
CA ASP A 54 2.42 -14.30 7.26
C ASP A 54 3.18 -14.84 6.02
N PHE A 55 2.87 -14.32 4.84
CA PHE A 55 3.58 -14.64 3.60
C PHE A 55 3.66 -13.47 2.61
N THR A 56 4.59 -13.56 1.68
CA THR A 56 4.61 -12.70 0.48
C THR A 56 4.92 -13.52 -0.77
N VAL A 57 4.45 -13.07 -1.93
CA VAL A 57 4.51 -13.85 -3.19
C VAL A 57 5.04 -12.99 -4.33
N ASP A 58 5.94 -13.57 -5.12
CA ASP A 58 6.30 -13.14 -6.47
C ASP A 58 5.88 -14.24 -7.48
N VAL A 59 4.72 -14.04 -8.10
CA VAL A 59 4.12 -15.00 -9.04
C VAL A 59 4.98 -15.14 -10.31
N ILE A 60 5.71 -14.09 -10.72
CA ILE A 60 6.54 -14.12 -11.93
C ILE A 60 7.69 -15.10 -11.72
N GLN A 61 8.29 -15.05 -10.53
CA GLN A 61 9.39 -15.91 -10.14
C GLN A 61 8.94 -17.26 -9.61
N LYS A 62 7.63 -17.44 -9.43
CA LYS A 62 7.03 -18.61 -8.80
C LYS A 62 7.52 -18.82 -7.37
N LEU A 63 7.74 -17.71 -6.66
CA LEU A 63 8.28 -17.67 -5.31
C LEU A 63 7.19 -17.29 -4.30
N VAL A 64 7.11 -18.03 -3.20
CA VAL A 64 6.45 -17.60 -1.96
C VAL A 64 7.48 -17.59 -0.84
N VAL A 65 7.43 -16.55 -0.03
CA VAL A 65 8.22 -16.43 1.19
C VAL A 65 7.28 -16.60 2.36
N LEU A 66 7.44 -17.68 3.12
CA LEU A 66 6.66 -17.97 4.32
C LEU A 66 7.40 -17.45 5.54
N ILE A 67 6.69 -16.79 6.45
CA ILE A 67 7.29 -16.10 7.59
C ILE A 67 6.95 -16.89 8.85
N GLU A 68 7.95 -17.51 9.45
CA GLU A 68 7.82 -18.17 10.75
C GLU A 68 8.33 -17.20 11.83
N ALA A 69 7.41 -16.75 12.67
CA ALA A 69 7.73 -15.92 13.84
C ALA A 69 6.95 -16.43 15.04
N ARG A 70 7.66 -16.58 16.16
CA ARG A 70 7.08 -17.11 17.39
C ARG A 70 6.97 -15.99 18.41
N TRP A 71 5.78 -15.82 18.96
CA TRP A 71 5.49 -14.86 20.02
C TRP A 71 6.29 -15.15 21.30
N GLU A 72 6.64 -16.42 21.55
CA GLU A 72 7.48 -16.81 22.69
C GLU A 72 8.95 -16.40 22.51
N THR A 73 9.39 -16.20 21.26
CA THR A 73 10.74 -15.75 20.91
C THR A 73 10.65 -14.59 19.92
N PRO A 74 10.20 -13.39 20.35
CA PRO A 74 9.93 -12.24 19.47
C PRO A 74 11.19 -11.61 18.87
N THR A 75 12.34 -12.24 19.09
CA THR A 75 13.65 -11.83 18.60
C THR A 75 14.13 -12.72 17.46
N LEU A 76 13.44 -13.82 17.16
CA LEU A 76 13.80 -14.75 16.10
C LEU A 76 12.67 -14.82 15.07
N ALA A 77 13.00 -14.50 13.82
CA ALA A 77 12.14 -14.76 12.68
C ALA A 77 12.88 -15.61 11.64
N ARG A 78 12.14 -16.47 10.93
CA ARG A 78 12.64 -17.25 9.81
C ARG A 78 11.80 -17.00 8.57
N PHE A 79 12.48 -16.92 7.45
CA PHE A 79 11.89 -16.71 6.13
C PHE A 79 12.19 -17.93 5.27
N HIS A 80 11.15 -18.62 4.83
CA HIS A 80 11.26 -19.84 4.03
C HIS A 80 10.93 -19.50 2.57
N PHE A 81 11.92 -19.64 1.69
CA PHE A 81 11.77 -19.40 0.25
C PHE A 81 11.31 -20.69 -0.44
N ARG A 82 10.06 -20.73 -0.87
CA ARG A 82 9.42 -21.91 -1.48
C ARG A 82 8.91 -21.62 -2.88
N SER A 83 8.79 -22.67 -3.68
CA SER A 83 8.15 -22.62 -4.99
C SER A 83 6.64 -22.69 -4.85
N ILE A 84 5.90 -21.81 -5.55
CA ILE A 84 4.42 -21.87 -5.59
C ILE A 84 3.89 -22.99 -6.49
N ILE A 85 4.76 -23.73 -7.16
CA ILE A 85 4.35 -24.83 -8.05
C ILE A 85 4.12 -26.11 -7.25
N ASP A 86 5.03 -26.40 -6.33
CA ASP A 86 5.17 -27.69 -5.66
C ASP A 86 5.34 -27.55 -4.14
N GLY A 87 5.53 -26.34 -3.62
CA GLY A 87 5.78 -26.08 -2.20
C GLY A 87 7.20 -26.39 -1.72
N GLU A 88 8.06 -26.91 -2.60
CA GLU A 88 9.43 -27.30 -2.28
C GLU A 88 10.35 -26.07 -2.10
N PRO A 89 11.56 -26.22 -1.50
CA PRO A 89 12.55 -25.15 -1.47
C PRO A 89 12.76 -24.53 -2.85
N HIS A 90 12.71 -23.20 -2.93
CA HIS A 90 12.82 -22.52 -4.21
C HIS A 90 14.21 -22.79 -4.84
N PRO A 91 14.30 -23.29 -6.09
CA PRO A 91 15.56 -23.80 -6.65
C PRO A 91 16.62 -22.72 -6.89
N LEU A 92 16.21 -21.46 -6.98
CA LEU A 92 17.12 -20.32 -7.11
C LEU A 92 17.66 -19.81 -5.75
N ALA A 93 17.05 -20.18 -4.64
CA ALA A 93 17.48 -19.70 -3.34
C ALA A 93 18.71 -20.50 -2.87
N ARG A 94 19.85 -19.83 -2.66
CA ARG A 94 21.04 -20.46 -2.07
C ARG A 94 20.74 -21.04 -0.68
N HIS A 95 19.91 -20.32 0.08
CA HIS A 95 19.41 -20.76 1.37
C HIS A 95 17.89 -20.86 1.27
N SER A 96 17.35 -22.07 1.45
CA SER A 96 15.90 -22.28 1.50
C SER A 96 15.24 -21.58 2.68
N THR A 97 16.02 -21.34 3.74
CA THR A 97 15.58 -20.65 4.94
C THR A 97 16.64 -19.64 5.36
N VAL A 98 16.23 -18.40 5.60
CA VAL A 98 17.04 -17.37 6.24
C VAL A 98 16.47 -17.10 7.62
N SER A 99 17.32 -16.97 8.63
CA SER A 99 16.92 -16.65 9.99
C SER A 99 17.57 -15.35 10.44
N ILE A 100 16.78 -14.51 11.10
CA ILE A 100 17.23 -13.26 11.68
C ILE A 100 17.06 -13.33 13.19
N GLN A 101 18.13 -13.03 13.90
CA GLN A 101 18.14 -12.77 15.32
C GLN A 101 18.19 -11.25 15.48
N LEU A 102 17.02 -10.71 15.77
CA LEU A 102 16.81 -9.30 16.06
C LEU A 102 17.44 -8.99 17.41
N ASP A 103 18.08 -7.83 17.51
CA ASP A 103 18.52 -7.33 18.80
C ASP A 103 17.32 -7.11 19.69
N ASN A 104 17.37 -7.65 20.90
CA ASN A 104 16.45 -7.24 21.96
C ASN A 104 17.08 -6.03 22.62
N PRO A 105 16.62 -4.79 22.37
CA PRO A 105 17.20 -3.62 23.02
C PRO A 105 16.70 -3.58 24.46
N THR A 106 17.26 -4.47 25.31
CA THR A 106 17.12 -4.42 26.77
C THR A 106 15.70 -4.04 27.20
N LEU A 107 14.68 -4.64 26.59
CA LEU A 107 13.31 -4.37 26.97
C LEU A 107 13.21 -4.75 28.44
N ARG A 108 12.88 -3.77 29.28
CA ARG A 108 12.55 -4.02 30.68
C ARG A 108 11.57 -5.19 30.70
N PRO A 109 11.65 -6.10 31.68
CA PRO A 109 10.73 -7.23 31.78
C PRO A 109 9.31 -6.69 31.86
N GLY A 110 8.66 -6.67 30.71
CA GLY A 110 7.36 -6.12 30.42
C GLY A 110 6.81 -6.91 29.24
N PRO A 111 5.49 -7.12 29.18
CA PRO A 111 4.90 -7.93 28.12
C PRO A 111 5.12 -7.24 26.78
N ILE A 112 5.98 -7.81 25.93
CA ILE A 112 6.03 -7.47 24.51
C ILE A 112 4.64 -7.82 23.96
N SER A 113 3.92 -6.83 23.43
CA SER A 113 2.51 -7.02 23.07
C SER A 113 2.35 -7.72 21.71
N SER A 114 3.27 -7.51 20.77
CA SER A 114 3.36 -8.28 19.52
C SER A 114 4.61 -7.91 18.70
N LEU A 115 5.12 -8.87 17.92
CA LEU A 115 6.02 -8.63 16.80
C LEU A 115 5.17 -8.46 15.54
N GLU A 116 5.29 -7.32 14.88
CA GLU A 116 4.65 -7.03 13.60
C GLU A 116 5.66 -7.23 12.49
N LEU A 117 5.37 -8.14 11.57
CA LEU A 117 6.20 -8.39 10.40
C LEU A 117 5.49 -7.87 9.16
N ARG A 118 6.25 -7.18 8.32
CA ARG A 118 5.81 -6.77 6.99
C ARG A 118 6.89 -7.17 6.01
N THR A 119 6.49 -7.77 4.89
CA THR A 119 7.45 -8.21 3.89
C THR A 119 7.06 -7.80 2.48
N GLU A 120 8.08 -7.62 1.65
CA GLU A 120 7.92 -7.41 0.22
C GLU A 120 8.99 -8.21 -0.52
N VAL A 121 8.61 -8.82 -1.64
CA VAL A 121 9.53 -9.49 -2.54
C VAL A 121 9.33 -8.93 -3.95
N SER A 122 10.43 -8.55 -4.59
CA SER A 122 10.44 -8.04 -5.96
C SER A 122 11.81 -8.26 -6.58
N GLY A 123 11.84 -8.93 -7.73
CA GLY A 123 13.12 -9.21 -8.39
C GLY A 123 14.00 -10.07 -7.48
N ARG A 124 15.26 -9.69 -7.28
CA ARG A 124 16.16 -10.40 -6.35
C ARG A 124 16.02 -9.93 -4.91
N LEU A 125 15.25 -8.87 -4.67
CA LEU A 125 15.14 -8.23 -3.36
C LEU A 125 14.03 -8.86 -2.54
N PHE A 126 14.36 -9.20 -1.30
CA PHE A 126 13.41 -9.53 -0.25
C PHE A 126 13.61 -8.53 0.89
N ILE A 127 12.54 -7.89 1.32
CA ILE A 127 12.56 -6.87 2.37
C ILE A 127 11.70 -7.37 3.52
N ALA A 128 12.25 -7.32 4.72
CA ALA A 128 11.54 -7.64 5.96
C ALA A 128 11.60 -6.43 6.90
N GLY A 129 10.45 -5.86 7.20
CA GLY A 129 10.27 -4.89 8.29
C GLY A 129 9.77 -5.59 9.54
N CYS A 130 10.44 -5.33 10.65
CA CYS A 130 10.16 -5.89 11.96
C CYS A 130 9.82 -4.74 12.91
N GLY A 131 8.58 -4.72 13.40
CA GLY A 131 8.10 -3.74 14.37
C GLY A 131 7.79 -4.39 15.71
N TRP A 132 8.19 -3.76 16.81
CA TRP A 132 7.75 -4.15 18.14
C TRP A 132 6.82 -3.09 18.69
N ARG A 133 5.66 -3.54 19.18
CA ARG A 133 4.81 -2.71 20.01
C ARG A 133 5.24 -2.90 21.46
N TYR A 134 5.79 -1.83 22.05
CA TYR A 134 6.02 -1.75 23.49
C TYR A 134 5.22 -0.57 24.04
N THR A 135 4.83 -0.61 25.31
CA THR A 135 4.05 0.47 25.94
C THR A 135 4.80 1.79 25.83
N GLY A 136 4.40 2.63 24.87
CA GLY A 136 4.97 3.95 24.61
C GLY A 136 6.21 4.00 23.70
N CYS A 137 6.65 2.89 23.09
CA CYS A 137 7.67 2.95 22.05
C CYS A 137 7.48 1.91 20.95
N HIS A 138 7.75 2.33 19.72
CA HIS A 138 7.80 1.45 18.56
C HIS A 138 9.24 1.37 18.10
N LEU A 139 9.81 0.18 18.20
CA LEU A 139 11.10 -0.11 17.60
C LEU A 139 10.81 -0.68 16.22
N TYR A 140 11.59 -0.25 15.23
CA TYR A 140 11.44 -0.76 13.89
C TYR A 140 12.77 -0.99 13.23
N GLU A 141 12.84 -2.09 12.51
CA GLU A 141 14.02 -2.51 11.78
C GLU A 141 13.61 -3.00 10.38
N VAL A 142 14.23 -2.46 9.33
CA VAL A 142 14.08 -2.97 7.94
C VAL A 142 15.35 -3.68 7.52
N LEU A 143 15.20 -4.89 7.02
CA LEU A 143 16.28 -5.71 6.50
C LEU A 143 16.06 -5.94 5.01
N LEU A 144 17.11 -5.69 4.21
CA LEU A 144 17.10 -5.88 2.78
C LEU A 144 18.01 -7.07 2.44
N PHE A 145 17.47 -8.06 1.75
CA PHE A 145 18.18 -9.27 1.32
C PHE A 145 18.19 -9.40 -0.19
N ASP A 146 19.28 -9.93 -0.75
CA ASP A 146 19.22 -10.63 -2.02
C ASP A 146 18.84 -12.08 -1.70
N TRP A 147 17.58 -12.46 -1.95
CA TRP A 147 17.06 -13.77 -1.54
C TRP A 147 17.67 -14.94 -2.33
N VAL A 148 18.15 -14.69 -3.55
CA VAL A 148 18.80 -15.70 -4.40
C VAL A 148 20.16 -16.06 -3.80
N SER A 149 20.97 -15.06 -3.48
CA SER A 149 22.27 -15.27 -2.84
C SER A 149 22.17 -15.56 -1.33
N GLY A 150 21.02 -15.22 -0.73
CA GLY A 150 20.76 -15.22 0.70
C GLY A 150 21.59 -14.20 1.48
N ALA A 151 22.12 -13.16 0.82
CA ALA A 151 22.98 -12.17 1.44
C ALA A 151 22.16 -10.97 1.97
N LEU A 152 22.53 -10.46 3.15
CA LEU A 152 22.00 -9.20 3.68
C LEU A 152 22.69 -8.02 2.96
N LEU A 153 21.88 -7.21 2.28
CA LEU A 153 22.31 -6.02 1.54
C LEU A 153 22.30 -4.78 2.42
N GLY A 154 21.29 -4.66 3.29
CA GLY A 154 20.96 -3.42 3.98
C GLY A 154 20.26 -3.65 5.31
N ARG A 155 20.50 -2.76 6.27
CA ARG A 155 19.75 -2.67 7.53
C ARG A 155 19.34 -1.23 7.71
N ILE A 156 18.09 -0.95 8.05
CA ILE A 156 17.61 0.36 8.48
C ILE A 156 17.14 0.19 9.91
N ASP A 157 17.92 0.72 10.84
CA ASP A 157 17.62 0.72 12.28
C ASP A 157 17.01 2.06 12.68
N SER A 158 15.92 2.00 13.43
CA SER A 158 15.13 3.15 13.86
C SER A 158 14.85 3.03 15.36
N LYS A 159 15.69 3.70 16.16
CA LYS A 159 15.70 3.62 17.64
C LYS A 159 14.74 4.58 18.34
N VAL A 160 14.35 5.67 17.68
CA VAL A 160 13.55 6.79 18.25
C VAL A 160 12.38 7.14 17.31
N THR A 161 12.07 6.21 16.42
CA THR A 161 11.35 6.49 15.19
C THR A 161 10.31 5.39 15.07
N ILE A 162 9.05 5.79 14.94
CA ILE A 162 8.01 4.86 14.58
C ILE A 162 7.99 4.78 13.07
N THR A 163 8.57 3.72 12.52
CA THR A 163 8.43 3.49 11.08
C THR A 163 7.05 2.93 10.81
N ALA A 164 6.30 3.63 9.98
CA ALA A 164 4.96 3.25 9.59
C ALA A 164 4.99 2.29 8.41
N GLY A 165 5.90 2.41 7.44
CA GLY A 165 5.99 1.39 6.39
C GLY A 165 7.10 1.63 5.40
N PHE A 166 7.26 0.69 4.47
CA PHE A 166 8.23 0.79 3.39
C PHE A 166 7.62 0.33 2.07
N VAL A 167 8.21 0.79 0.97
CA VAL A 167 7.84 0.40 -0.39
C VAL A 167 9.03 0.58 -1.34
N LEU A 168 9.25 -0.39 -2.23
CA LEU A 168 10.21 -0.22 -3.31
C LEU A 168 9.70 0.82 -4.32
N LEU A 169 10.51 1.82 -4.62
CA LEU A 169 10.22 2.80 -5.67
C LEU A 169 10.63 2.27 -7.04
N ASP A 170 11.76 1.56 -7.07
CA ASP A 170 12.29 0.81 -8.21
C ASP A 170 13.24 -0.29 -7.71
N GLY A 171 14.08 -0.86 -8.59
CA GLY A 171 15.06 -1.88 -8.21
C GLY A 171 16.27 -1.35 -7.41
N GLU A 172 16.38 -0.03 -7.22
CA GLU A 172 17.55 0.64 -6.63
C GLU A 172 17.19 1.55 -5.45
N HIS A 173 15.91 1.85 -5.24
CA HIS A 173 15.46 2.82 -4.24
C HIS A 173 14.31 2.25 -3.39
N LEU A 174 14.48 2.36 -2.08
CA LEU A 174 13.49 2.00 -1.07
C LEU A 174 12.99 3.28 -0.38
N ALA A 175 11.68 3.51 -0.36
CA ALA A 175 11.08 4.55 0.44
C ALA A 175 10.61 3.98 1.78
N VAL A 176 10.92 4.68 2.87
CA VAL A 176 10.51 4.35 4.23
C VAL A 176 9.80 5.56 4.82
N TYR A 177 8.56 5.36 5.22
CA TYR A 177 7.73 6.36 5.86
C TYR A 177 7.78 6.17 7.36
N SER A 178 8.16 7.21 8.08
CA SER A 178 8.37 7.16 9.52
C SER A 178 7.90 8.43 10.21
N ALA A 179 7.60 8.31 11.49
CA ALA A 179 7.33 9.42 12.37
C ALA A 179 8.33 9.40 13.53
N THR A 180 8.81 10.55 13.96
CA THR A 180 9.86 10.67 14.97
C THR A 180 9.47 11.75 15.98
N THR A 181 10.00 11.64 17.20
CA THR A 181 9.89 12.71 18.20
C THR A 181 11.12 13.61 18.13
N GLN A 182 10.95 14.86 17.73
CA GLN A 182 12.01 15.87 17.83
C GLN A 182 12.14 16.39 19.27
N SER A 183 11.01 16.47 19.97
CA SER A 183 10.92 16.91 21.37
C SER A 183 10.96 15.72 22.34
N GLN A 184 11.17 15.97 23.64
CA GLN A 184 10.97 14.94 24.69
C GLN A 184 9.49 14.51 24.85
N SER A 185 8.64 14.80 23.85
CA SER A 185 7.27 14.33 23.77
C SER A 185 7.22 12.80 23.72
N ALA A 186 6.16 12.25 24.31
CA ALA A 186 5.85 10.83 24.21
C ALA A 186 5.38 10.43 22.80
N HIS A 187 4.87 11.39 22.02
CA HIS A 187 4.20 11.16 20.74
C HIS A 187 4.94 11.81 19.58
N PRO A 188 5.06 11.15 18.42
CA PRO A 188 5.76 11.68 17.24
C PRO A 188 5.14 12.99 16.75
N ASP A 189 5.97 13.98 16.52
CA ASP A 189 5.62 15.33 16.05
C ASP A 189 6.16 15.62 14.64
N LEU A 190 7.13 14.83 14.17
CA LEU A 190 7.70 14.94 12.83
C LEU A 190 7.43 13.69 12.01
N VAL A 191 6.81 13.87 10.85
CA VAL A 191 6.57 12.82 9.87
C VAL A 191 7.52 13.00 8.69
N THR A 192 8.14 11.91 8.22
CA THR A 192 9.11 11.93 7.12
C THR A 192 8.92 10.78 6.14
N LEU A 193 9.26 11.04 4.87
CA LEU A 193 9.49 10.01 3.86
C LEU A 193 10.98 10.00 3.50
N ALA A 194 11.68 8.96 3.93
CA ALA A 194 13.10 8.77 3.69
C ALA A 194 13.33 7.80 2.52
N VAL A 195 14.14 8.18 1.55
CA VAL A 195 14.53 7.34 0.42
C VAL A 195 15.95 6.84 0.61
N TYR A 196 16.11 5.53 0.57
CA TYR A 196 17.38 4.82 0.71
C TYR A 196 17.79 4.24 -0.64
N GLN A 197 19.08 4.28 -0.93
CA GLN A 197 19.65 3.53 -2.04
C GLN A 197 19.86 2.08 -1.60
N VAL A 198 19.36 1.13 -2.40
CA VAL A 198 19.54 -0.30 -2.19
C VAL A 198 20.99 -0.67 -2.58
N PRO A 199 21.79 -1.22 -1.67
CA PRO A 199 23.16 -1.62 -1.98
C PRO A 199 23.19 -2.75 -3.02
N SER A 200 24.02 -2.59 -4.05
CA SER A 200 24.25 -3.62 -5.07
C SER A 200 25.22 -4.72 -4.62
N LEU A 201 26.03 -4.43 -3.59
CA LEU A 201 26.96 -5.36 -2.98
C LEU A 201 26.47 -5.71 -1.58
N ALA A 202 26.49 -7.01 -1.27
CA ALA A 202 26.23 -7.48 0.06
C ALA A 202 27.26 -6.95 1.06
N PHE A 203 26.84 -6.80 2.32
CA PHE A 203 27.80 -6.66 3.41
C PHE A 203 28.79 -7.85 3.36
N PRO A 204 30.10 -7.63 3.57
CA PRO A 204 31.09 -8.71 3.57
C PRO A 204 30.64 -9.80 4.57
N THR A 205 30.15 -10.92 4.04
CA THR A 205 29.48 -11.92 4.86
C THR A 205 30.51 -12.74 5.63
N ARG A 206 30.35 -12.79 6.96
CA ARG A 206 30.99 -13.83 7.81
C ARG A 206 30.12 -15.09 7.97
N ASN A 207 28.84 -15.03 7.59
CA ASN A 207 27.87 -16.07 7.92
C ASN A 207 27.48 -16.90 6.69
N ALA A 208 28.03 -18.12 6.59
CA ALA A 208 27.75 -19.05 5.50
C ALA A 208 26.40 -19.81 5.63
N ASN A 209 25.70 -19.67 6.76
CA ASN A 209 24.59 -20.55 7.12
C ASN A 209 23.19 -19.91 7.02
N GLY A 210 23.05 -18.72 6.42
CA GLY A 210 21.76 -18.02 6.34
C GLY A 210 21.20 -17.55 7.70
N HIS A 211 22.06 -17.41 8.72
CA HIS A 211 21.68 -16.86 10.03
C HIS A 211 22.32 -15.49 10.23
N PHE A 212 21.52 -14.49 10.59
CA PHE A 212 21.94 -13.09 10.72
C PHE A 212 21.63 -12.57 12.12
N GLN A 213 22.61 -11.92 12.76
CA GLN A 213 22.39 -11.15 14.00
C GLN A 213 22.39 -9.68 13.64
N THR A 214 21.28 -8.98 13.85
CA THR A 214 21.12 -7.64 13.26
C THR A 214 22.09 -6.60 13.83
N ARG A 215 22.46 -6.66 15.12
CA ARG A 215 23.51 -5.80 15.75
C ARG A 215 24.81 -5.69 15.01
N VAL A 216 25.21 -6.74 14.29
CA VAL A 216 26.52 -6.81 13.65
C VAL A 216 26.57 -5.91 12.40
N TYR A 217 25.42 -5.50 11.90
CA TYR A 217 25.29 -4.71 10.67
C TYR A 217 25.01 -3.25 10.99
N GLY A 218 25.71 -2.36 10.28
CA GLY A 218 25.48 -0.92 10.36
C GLY A 218 24.15 -0.53 9.70
N SER A 219 23.55 0.57 10.19
CA SER A 219 22.35 1.13 9.58
C SER A 219 22.68 1.90 8.29
N LEU A 220 21.84 1.77 7.28
CA LEU A 220 21.88 2.58 6.07
C LEU A 220 21.51 4.02 6.41
N VAL A 221 22.06 4.95 5.63
CA VAL A 221 21.75 6.37 5.72
C VAL A 221 20.86 6.72 4.53
N PRO A 222 19.75 7.47 4.72
CA PRO A 222 18.91 7.87 3.61
C PRO A 222 19.65 8.80 2.65
N THR A 223 19.37 8.64 1.36
CA THR A 223 19.85 9.51 0.29
C THR A 223 19.05 10.81 0.24
N LEU A 224 17.76 10.75 0.57
CA LEU A 224 16.85 11.89 0.58
C LEU A 224 15.86 11.75 1.74
N VAL A 225 15.62 12.82 2.48
CA VAL A 225 14.60 12.88 3.53
C VAL A 225 13.62 13.99 3.20
N LEU A 226 12.35 13.66 3.17
CA LEU A 226 11.27 14.57 2.82
C LEU A 226 10.41 14.78 4.06
N GLU A 227 10.45 15.98 4.62
CA GLU A 227 9.69 16.32 5.83
C GLU A 227 8.27 16.74 5.47
N PHE A 228 7.30 16.17 6.17
CA PHE A 228 5.91 16.60 6.11
C PHE A 228 5.71 17.85 7.00
N PRO A 229 4.57 18.56 6.85
CA PRO A 229 4.26 19.71 7.69
C PRO A 229 4.23 19.32 9.17
N PRO A 230 4.71 20.21 10.08
CA PRO A 230 4.63 19.98 11.51
C PRO A 230 3.19 19.80 11.98
N ILE A 231 2.97 18.80 12.83
CA ILE A 231 1.67 18.52 13.44
C ILE A 231 1.37 19.57 14.51
N GLN A 232 0.12 20.03 14.60
CA GLN A 232 -0.29 20.99 15.62
C GLN A 232 -0.15 20.40 17.03
N LYS A 233 0.35 21.20 17.98
CA LYS A 233 0.45 20.81 19.40
C LYS A 233 -0.90 20.37 19.96
N GLY A 234 -0.89 19.26 20.72
CA GLY A 234 -2.08 18.63 21.30
C GLY A 234 -2.69 17.52 20.45
N LEU A 235 -2.25 17.40 19.19
CA LEU A 235 -2.59 16.26 18.35
C LEU A 235 -1.43 15.28 18.29
N ASN A 236 -1.79 14.01 18.24
CA ASN A 236 -0.87 12.89 18.20
C ASN A 236 -0.99 12.14 16.88
N PHE A 237 0.15 11.70 16.37
CA PHE A 237 0.22 10.82 15.22
C PHE A 237 -0.14 9.38 15.61
N GLN A 238 -1.17 8.80 14.98
CA GLN A 238 -1.50 7.40 15.12
C GLN A 238 -1.01 6.59 13.92
N LEU A 239 -0.32 5.49 14.20
CA LEU A 239 -0.12 4.45 13.20
C LEU A 239 -1.35 3.56 13.10
N THR A 240 -2.36 4.01 12.36
CA THR A 240 -3.55 3.19 12.12
C THR A 240 -3.54 2.50 10.77
N CYS A 241 -2.72 2.89 9.81
CA CYS A 241 -2.49 2.10 8.59
C CYS A 241 -1.23 2.58 7.85
N PRO A 242 -0.30 1.67 7.53
CA PRO A 242 0.97 2.02 6.91
C PRO A 242 0.81 2.36 5.42
N ILE A 243 1.86 2.90 4.77
CA ILE A 243 1.94 3.01 3.29
C ILE A 243 1.33 1.74 2.71
N ARG A 244 0.30 1.84 1.88
CA ARG A 244 -0.33 0.67 1.26
C ARG A 244 0.40 0.40 -0.05
N PRO A 245 1.32 -0.59 -0.12
CA PRO A 245 1.95 -0.93 -1.38
C PRO A 245 0.95 -1.78 -2.15
N THR A 246 0.09 -1.15 -2.93
CA THR A 246 -0.97 -1.91 -3.60
C THR A 246 -0.43 -2.75 -4.76
N LEU A 247 0.67 -2.30 -5.37
CA LEU A 247 1.43 -3.03 -6.37
C LEU A 247 2.92 -2.72 -6.17
N GLY A 248 3.69 -3.68 -5.65
CA GLY A 248 5.14 -3.57 -5.61
C GLY A 248 5.75 -3.43 -7.01
N VAL A 249 6.93 -2.84 -7.09
CA VAL A 249 7.72 -2.75 -8.33
C VAL A 249 7.82 -4.12 -8.99
N GLY A 250 7.73 -4.17 -10.31
CA GLY A 250 7.82 -5.41 -11.07
C GLY A 250 6.57 -6.30 -11.03
N ARG A 251 5.54 -5.98 -10.22
CA ARG A 251 4.26 -6.71 -10.30
C ARG A 251 3.58 -6.47 -11.65
N LEU A 252 3.05 -7.55 -12.21
CA LEU A 252 2.31 -7.51 -13.46
C LEU A 252 0.97 -6.81 -13.26
N VAL A 253 0.75 -5.75 -14.02
CA VAL A 253 -0.59 -5.20 -14.27
C VAL A 253 -1.13 -5.93 -15.50
N PHE A 254 -2.22 -6.66 -15.30
CA PHE A 254 -2.91 -7.33 -16.40
C PHE A 254 -3.76 -6.32 -17.16
N ASP A 255 -3.49 -6.13 -18.45
CA ASP A 255 -4.29 -5.28 -19.32
C ASP A 255 -4.79 -6.12 -20.51
N GLY A 256 -5.79 -6.96 -20.25
CA GLY A 256 -6.33 -7.89 -21.25
C GLY A 256 -5.31 -8.98 -21.65
N PRO A 257 -5.00 -9.16 -22.95
CA PRO A 257 -4.03 -10.16 -23.40
C PRO A 257 -2.58 -9.74 -23.14
N THR A 258 -2.33 -8.45 -22.86
CA THR A 258 -0.99 -7.90 -22.65
C THR A 258 -0.66 -7.79 -21.16
N LYS A 259 0.59 -8.07 -20.85
CA LYS A 259 1.15 -8.01 -19.49
C LYS A 259 2.17 -6.90 -19.44
N PHE A 260 2.00 -5.97 -18.51
CA PHE A 260 2.95 -4.90 -18.30
C PHE A 260 3.49 -4.99 -16.88
N ALA A 261 4.79 -4.84 -16.71
CA ALA A 261 5.42 -4.64 -15.41
C ALA A 261 5.89 -3.20 -15.34
N CYS A 262 5.58 -2.51 -14.25
CA CYS A 262 6.16 -1.20 -14.00
C CYS A 262 7.56 -1.40 -13.41
N SER A 263 8.58 -0.90 -14.08
CA SER A 263 9.96 -0.87 -13.54
C SER A 263 10.12 0.12 -12.40
N ARG A 264 9.19 1.09 -12.30
CA ARG A 264 9.11 2.08 -11.23
C ARG A 264 7.68 2.22 -10.76
N LEU A 265 7.49 2.36 -9.46
CA LEU A 265 6.19 2.69 -8.89
C LEU A 265 5.83 4.11 -9.31
N PRO A 266 4.67 4.39 -9.95
CA PRO A 266 4.36 5.74 -10.42
C PRO A 266 3.88 6.70 -9.33
N MET A 267 3.30 6.15 -8.26
CA MET A 267 2.60 6.90 -7.22
C MET A 267 2.68 6.17 -5.88
N LEU A 268 2.81 6.92 -4.79
CA LEU A 268 2.71 6.41 -3.42
C LEU A 268 1.35 6.73 -2.83
N ASP A 269 0.87 5.84 -1.97
CA ASP A 269 -0.34 5.96 -1.16
C ASP A 269 0.10 5.96 0.31
N VAL A 270 0.05 7.14 0.93
CA VAL A 270 0.47 7.38 2.32
C VAL A 270 -0.73 7.85 3.13
N GLN A 271 -0.91 7.28 4.31
CA GLN A 271 -1.97 7.64 5.24
C GLN A 271 -1.38 8.29 6.50
N ILE A 272 -1.96 9.41 6.94
CA ILE A 272 -1.65 10.08 8.20
C ILE A 272 -2.93 10.08 9.03
N SER A 273 -2.87 9.62 10.26
CA SER A 273 -3.98 9.73 11.20
C SER A 273 -3.56 10.57 12.38
N LEU A 274 -4.33 11.62 12.65
CA LEU A 274 -4.12 12.54 13.75
C LEU A 274 -5.29 12.41 14.71
N TYR A 275 -5.01 12.35 16.00
CA TYR A 275 -6.04 12.33 17.04
C TYR A 275 -5.69 13.29 18.17
N GLU A 276 -6.72 13.82 18.83
CA GLU A 276 -6.54 14.62 20.03
C GLU A 276 -6.34 13.71 21.25
N GLU A 277 -5.37 14.04 22.09
CA GLU A 277 -5.20 13.36 23.38
C GLU A 277 -6.28 13.88 24.33
N ASP A 278 -7.47 13.29 24.26
CA ASP A 278 -8.50 13.59 25.24
C ASP A 278 -8.03 13.08 26.62
N GLU A 279 -7.86 14.00 27.58
CA GLU A 279 -7.82 13.72 29.02
C GLU A 279 -9.19 13.22 29.54
N HIS A 280 -9.97 12.52 28.72
CA HIS A 280 -11.27 12.01 29.12
C HIS A 280 -11.13 10.69 29.87
N GLU A 281 -10.75 10.83 31.14
CA GLU A 281 -10.85 9.75 32.12
C GLU A 281 -12.30 9.21 32.26
N LEU A 282 -13.37 9.92 31.85
CA LEU A 282 -14.73 9.53 32.28
C LEU A 282 -15.95 9.86 31.37
N GLY A 283 -15.84 10.18 30.08
CA GLY A 283 -17.06 10.58 29.32
C GLY A 283 -17.09 10.33 27.81
N VAL A 284 -17.78 9.27 27.39
CA VAL A 284 -18.63 8.98 26.19
C VAL A 284 -18.38 9.68 24.83
N GLY A 285 -17.33 10.48 24.62
CA GLY A 285 -16.95 11.04 23.33
C GLY A 285 -16.08 10.07 22.53
N THR A 286 -16.38 9.87 21.25
CA THR A 286 -15.41 9.28 20.32
C THR A 286 -14.31 10.31 20.09
N PRO A 287 -13.03 9.97 20.36
CA PRO A 287 -11.94 10.93 20.21
C PRO A 287 -11.92 11.49 18.78
N TYR A 288 -11.66 12.79 18.66
CA TYR A 288 -11.50 13.43 17.36
C TYR A 288 -10.33 12.77 16.64
N CYS A 289 -10.61 12.11 15.51
CA CYS A 289 -9.61 11.46 14.67
C CYS A 289 -9.80 11.93 13.23
N VAL A 290 -8.76 12.54 12.66
CA VAL A 290 -8.72 12.95 11.25
C VAL A 290 -7.73 12.09 10.53
N ILE A 291 -8.18 11.53 9.42
CA ILE A 291 -7.37 10.66 8.58
C ILE A 291 -7.15 11.37 7.25
N TYR A 292 -5.89 11.55 6.89
CA TYR A 292 -5.46 12.09 5.61
C TYR A 292 -4.95 10.97 4.73
N GLN A 293 -5.47 10.93 3.50
CA GLN A 293 -4.99 10.11 2.42
C GLN A 293 -4.17 10.97 1.46
N ILE A 294 -2.90 10.63 1.29
CA ILE A 294 -1.92 11.41 0.53
C ILE A 294 -1.43 10.57 -0.64
N TYR A 295 -1.55 11.13 -1.83
CA TYR A 295 -0.98 10.56 -3.04
C TYR A 295 0.27 11.33 -3.43
N ILE A 296 1.41 10.63 -3.59
CA ILE A 296 2.70 11.25 -3.89
C ILE A 296 3.20 10.77 -5.24
N SER A 297 3.51 11.70 -6.15
CA SER A 297 4.09 11.36 -7.45
C SER A 297 5.56 11.00 -7.31
N THR A 298 5.92 9.76 -7.65
CA THR A 298 7.32 9.32 -7.61
C THR A 298 8.16 9.96 -8.70
N HIS A 299 7.55 10.41 -9.80
CA HIS A 299 8.24 11.17 -10.84
C HIS A 299 8.90 12.43 -10.24
N HIS A 300 8.15 13.17 -9.41
CA HIS A 300 8.70 14.31 -8.68
C HIS A 300 9.81 13.87 -7.72
N LEU A 301 9.64 12.76 -7.00
CA LEU A 301 10.67 12.23 -6.10
C LEU A 301 11.98 11.89 -6.83
N PHE A 302 11.91 11.24 -7.98
CA PHE A 302 13.09 10.92 -8.79
C PHE A 302 13.77 12.17 -9.35
N ASN A 303 13.00 13.19 -9.73
CA ASN A 303 13.57 14.48 -10.14
C ASN A 303 14.33 15.14 -8.99
N LEU A 304 13.81 15.08 -7.76
CA LEU A 304 14.50 15.60 -6.57
C LEU A 304 15.79 14.82 -6.27
N LEU A 305 15.74 13.48 -6.34
CA LEU A 305 16.92 12.63 -6.19
C LEU A 305 18.02 12.96 -7.21
N ALA A 306 17.64 13.26 -8.45
CA ALA A 306 18.59 13.64 -9.50
C ALA A 306 19.21 15.03 -9.28
N GLN A 307 18.50 15.95 -8.61
CA GLN A 307 18.92 17.34 -8.43
C GLN A 307 19.75 17.58 -7.16
N GLN A 308 19.35 16.98 -6.04
CA GLN A 308 19.84 17.35 -4.71
C GLN A 308 21.14 16.63 -4.29
N GLY A 309 21.63 15.70 -5.11
CA GLY A 309 22.77 14.86 -4.76
C GLY A 309 22.47 13.92 -3.58
N HIS A 310 23.49 13.27 -3.04
CA HIS A 310 23.32 12.34 -1.91
C HIS A 310 23.20 13.10 -0.57
N LYS A 311 22.20 12.72 0.25
CA LYS A 311 21.95 13.15 1.65
C LYS A 311 21.34 14.54 1.81
N ALA A 312 20.26 14.82 1.09
CA ALA A 312 19.47 16.05 1.28
C ALA A 312 18.29 15.81 2.22
N THR A 313 17.97 16.80 3.06
CA THR A 313 16.71 16.89 3.79
C THR A 313 15.94 18.09 3.24
N LEU A 314 14.71 17.88 2.80
CA LEU A 314 13.86 18.91 2.21
C LEU A 314 12.63 19.14 3.10
N SER A 315 12.38 20.39 3.42
CA SER A 315 11.16 20.84 4.10
C SER A 315 9.95 20.73 3.18
N TRP A 316 8.74 20.69 3.76
CA TRP A 316 7.49 20.60 2.99
C TRP A 316 7.42 21.57 1.81
N ASN A 317 7.78 22.84 2.03
CA ASN A 317 7.67 23.89 1.03
C ASN A 317 8.55 23.66 -0.21
N GLU A 318 9.61 22.86 -0.07
CA GLU A 318 10.56 22.57 -1.15
C GLU A 318 10.12 21.41 -2.05
N TRP A 319 9.35 20.45 -1.53
CA TRP A 319 8.99 19.24 -2.27
C TRP A 319 7.48 18.94 -2.34
N GLY A 320 6.73 19.27 -1.29
CA GLY A 320 5.40 18.75 -1.01
C GLY A 320 4.29 19.26 -1.92
N PRO A 321 4.09 20.59 -2.06
CA PRO A 321 2.89 21.11 -2.72
C PRO A 321 2.68 20.62 -4.15
N ARG A 322 3.76 20.48 -4.94
CA ARG A 322 3.71 19.98 -6.33
C ARG A 322 3.64 18.47 -6.43
N ALA A 323 4.28 17.77 -5.51
CA ALA A 323 4.44 16.32 -5.58
C ALA A 323 3.24 15.56 -5.01
N THR A 324 2.32 16.23 -4.30
CA THR A 324 1.29 15.56 -3.51
C THR A 324 -0.13 16.01 -3.85
N ARG A 325 -1.10 15.08 -3.69
CA ARG A 325 -2.54 15.37 -3.57
C ARG A 325 -3.09 14.79 -2.26
N TRP A 326 -3.70 15.63 -1.44
CA TRP A 326 -4.28 15.24 -0.16
C TRP A 326 -5.80 15.14 -0.22
N PHE A 327 -6.34 14.24 0.58
CA PHE A 327 -7.76 14.06 0.81
C PHE A 327 -7.99 13.77 2.29
N VAL A 328 -9.10 14.26 2.85
CA VAL A 328 -9.61 13.72 4.11
C VAL A 328 -10.28 12.38 3.78
N ASP A 329 -9.82 11.30 4.43
CA ASP A 329 -10.25 9.94 4.16
C ASP A 329 -11.60 9.68 4.85
N GLU A 330 -12.60 9.29 4.05
CA GLU A 330 -13.94 8.90 4.49
C GLU A 330 -14.10 7.36 4.45
N HIS A 331 -12.99 6.61 4.47
CA HIS A 331 -12.92 5.14 4.42
C HIS A 331 -13.47 4.47 3.14
N ASN A 332 -13.95 5.24 2.17
CA ASN A 332 -14.57 4.72 0.95
C ASN A 332 -13.64 4.78 -0.27
N LYS A 333 -12.38 4.40 -0.10
CA LYS A 333 -11.38 4.35 -1.18
C LYS A 333 -10.66 3.00 -1.23
N SER A 334 -10.47 2.50 -2.44
CA SER A 334 -9.65 1.33 -2.69
C SER A 334 -8.18 1.73 -2.55
N PRO A 335 -7.31 0.79 -2.19
CA PRO A 335 -5.88 0.95 -2.38
C PRO A 335 -5.53 1.36 -3.82
N LEU A 336 -4.46 2.15 -3.98
CA LEU A 336 -4.00 2.68 -5.26
C LEU A 336 -3.32 1.65 -6.17
N VAL A 337 -3.90 1.32 -7.32
CA VAL A 337 -3.33 0.37 -8.29
C VAL A 337 -2.66 1.13 -9.42
N GLY A 338 -1.33 1.16 -9.41
CA GLY A 338 -0.55 1.99 -10.33
C GLY A 338 -0.75 3.46 -10.01
N SER A 339 -1.39 4.20 -10.90
CA SER A 339 -1.75 5.62 -10.69
C SER A 339 -3.26 5.82 -10.50
N ARG A 340 -4.02 4.75 -10.20
CA ARG A 340 -5.49 4.79 -10.16
C ARG A 340 -6.04 4.19 -8.88
N CYS A 341 -7.04 4.81 -8.27
CA CYS A 341 -7.82 4.22 -7.18
C CYS A 341 -9.31 4.39 -7.43
N ILE A 342 -10.12 3.59 -6.75
CA ILE A 342 -11.58 3.66 -6.81
C ILE A 342 -12.08 4.30 -5.53
N GLN A 343 -12.91 5.33 -5.67
CA GLN A 343 -13.71 5.90 -4.60
C GLN A 343 -15.16 5.46 -4.79
N TRP A 344 -15.87 5.23 -3.70
CA TRP A 344 -17.30 4.97 -3.75
C TRP A 344 -18.07 5.84 -2.76
N VAL A 345 -19.35 6.04 -3.03
CA VAL A 345 -20.29 6.72 -2.14
C VAL A 345 -21.53 5.86 -2.03
N ASN A 346 -21.95 5.57 -0.81
CA ASN A 346 -23.18 4.80 -0.54
C ASN A 346 -24.40 5.68 -0.77
N SER A 347 -25.41 5.17 -1.48
CA SER A 347 -26.74 5.75 -1.53
C SER A 347 -27.50 5.34 -0.28
N GLU A 348 -27.93 6.31 0.52
CA GLU A 348 -28.73 6.08 1.73
C GLU A 348 -30.06 5.38 1.44
N LYS A 349 -30.60 5.50 0.22
CA LYS A 349 -31.97 5.07 -0.11
C LYS A 349 -32.05 3.64 -0.65
N ASP A 350 -31.06 3.20 -1.42
CA ASP A 350 -31.26 2.07 -2.35
C ASP A 350 -30.32 0.88 -2.12
N ASN A 351 -29.50 0.89 -1.06
CA ASN A 351 -28.40 -0.08 -0.88
C ASN A 351 -27.58 -0.27 -2.17
N ARG A 352 -27.23 0.87 -2.77
CA ARG A 352 -26.40 0.95 -3.96
C ARG A 352 -25.26 1.91 -3.73
N GLN A 353 -24.23 1.82 -4.55
CA GLN A 353 -23.05 2.66 -4.52
C GLN A 353 -22.87 3.37 -5.85
N ARG A 354 -22.38 4.60 -5.79
CA ARG A 354 -21.82 5.31 -6.94
C ARG A 354 -20.32 5.15 -6.90
N LEU A 355 -19.71 4.77 -8.03
CA LEU A 355 -18.27 4.63 -8.14
C LEU A 355 -17.63 5.78 -8.90
N SER A 356 -16.44 6.16 -8.46
CA SER A 356 -15.56 7.10 -9.13
C SER A 356 -14.16 6.52 -9.22
N SER A 357 -13.54 6.61 -10.39
CA SER A 357 -12.12 6.30 -10.58
C SER A 357 -11.32 7.60 -10.49
N ILE A 358 -10.35 7.66 -9.59
CA ILE A 358 -9.39 8.76 -9.47
C ILE A 358 -8.09 8.33 -10.14
N GLU A 359 -7.56 9.12 -11.05
CA GLU A 359 -6.36 8.81 -11.84
C GLU A 359 -5.36 9.96 -11.85
N PHE A 360 -4.10 9.63 -11.55
CA PHE A 360 -2.96 10.55 -11.46
C PHE A 360 -1.98 10.41 -12.63
N ASN A 361 -2.34 9.67 -13.69
CA ASN A 361 -1.45 9.54 -14.85
C ASN A 361 -1.37 10.88 -15.59
N PRO A 362 -0.19 11.51 -15.69
CA PRO A 362 -0.04 12.83 -16.30
C PRO A 362 -0.51 12.85 -17.75
N LEU A 363 -0.23 11.80 -18.54
CA LEU A 363 -0.66 11.73 -19.94
C LEU A 363 -2.18 11.67 -20.07
N SER A 364 -2.84 10.93 -19.18
CA SER A 364 -4.30 10.84 -19.15
C SER A 364 -4.95 12.14 -18.66
N VAL A 365 -4.28 12.89 -17.80
CA VAL A 365 -4.74 14.20 -17.32
C VAL A 365 -4.56 15.26 -18.40
N GLU A 366 -3.37 15.36 -19.01
CA GLU A 366 -3.02 16.34 -20.04
C GLU A 366 -3.88 16.22 -21.31
N ALA A 367 -4.19 14.99 -21.73
CA ALA A 367 -5.04 14.75 -22.91
C ALA A 367 -6.45 15.37 -22.78
N TYR A 368 -6.93 15.60 -21.55
CA TYR A 368 -8.25 16.17 -21.27
C TYR A 368 -8.19 17.63 -20.81
N LEU A 369 -7.04 18.08 -20.32
CA LEU A 369 -6.77 19.50 -20.08
C LEU A 369 -6.67 20.29 -21.39
N THR A 370 -6.38 19.63 -22.51
CA THR A 370 -6.39 20.27 -23.82
C THR A 370 -7.85 20.39 -24.29
N PRO A 371 -8.47 21.58 -24.24
CA PRO A 371 -9.89 21.71 -24.55
C PRO A 371 -10.13 21.33 -26.01
N SER A 372 -10.91 20.27 -26.24
CA SER A 372 -11.51 20.05 -27.56
C SER A 372 -12.34 21.30 -27.91
N PRO A 373 -12.23 21.85 -29.13
CA PRO A 373 -13.02 23.01 -29.56
C PRO A 373 -14.53 22.83 -29.36
N SER A 374 -15.02 21.59 -29.33
CA SER A 374 -16.42 21.22 -29.13
C SER A 374 -16.87 21.09 -27.67
N ALA A 375 -15.96 21.09 -26.70
CA ALA A 375 -16.27 20.87 -25.28
C ALA A 375 -16.44 22.17 -24.48
N ARG A 376 -16.19 23.34 -25.10
CA ARG A 376 -16.28 24.65 -24.43
C ARG A 376 -17.72 25.06 -24.07
N ASP A 377 -18.72 24.51 -24.74
CA ASP A 377 -20.12 24.93 -24.55
C ASP A 377 -20.87 24.18 -23.42
N GLU A 378 -20.33 23.08 -22.88
CA GLU A 378 -21.00 22.30 -21.82
C GLU A 378 -20.35 22.46 -20.41
N ILE A 379 -19.19 23.13 -20.28
CA ILE A 379 -18.42 23.21 -19.01
C ILE A 379 -18.43 24.64 -18.43
N SER A 380 -19.53 25.39 -18.59
CA SER A 380 -19.60 26.80 -18.15
C SER A 380 -19.77 26.97 -16.63
N ASP A 381 -20.49 26.08 -15.94
CA ASP A 381 -21.05 26.44 -14.61
C ASP A 381 -20.60 25.56 -13.44
N TYR A 382 -19.74 24.55 -13.66
CA TYR A 382 -19.29 23.67 -12.58
C TYR A 382 -17.88 24.02 -12.12
N ARG A 383 -17.77 25.07 -11.29
CA ARG A 383 -16.63 25.25 -10.39
C ARG A 383 -17.03 24.64 -9.04
N PRO A 384 -16.61 23.41 -8.70
CA PRO A 384 -16.75 22.96 -7.32
C PRO A 384 -15.98 23.96 -6.47
N SER A 385 -16.64 24.62 -5.51
CA SER A 385 -15.94 25.47 -4.55
C SER A 385 -15.11 24.56 -3.65
N ILE A 386 -13.88 24.28 -4.05
CA ILE A 386 -12.92 23.39 -3.37
C ILE A 386 -12.47 23.97 -2.01
N HIS A 387 -12.87 25.22 -1.68
CA HIS A 387 -12.45 25.92 -0.46
C HIS A 387 -13.16 25.51 0.83
N GLU A 388 -14.24 24.75 0.76
CA GLU A 388 -14.79 24.04 1.90
C GLU A 388 -14.97 22.60 1.48
N TYR A 389 -14.37 21.67 2.22
CA TYR A 389 -14.59 20.24 2.06
C TYR A 389 -16.04 19.93 2.48
N ARG A 390 -17.00 20.31 1.63
CA ARG A 390 -18.34 19.71 1.68
C ARG A 390 -18.20 18.32 1.04
N PRO A 391 -18.74 17.27 1.68
CA PRO A 391 -18.78 15.95 1.09
C PRO A 391 -19.25 16.04 -0.37
N LEU A 392 -18.61 15.29 -1.26
CA LEU A 392 -18.93 15.25 -2.69
C LEU A 392 -20.45 15.02 -2.95
N GLU A 393 -21.15 14.50 -1.95
CA GLU A 393 -22.60 14.30 -1.88
C GLU A 393 -23.43 15.56 -2.21
N SER A 394 -23.01 16.77 -1.81
CA SER A 394 -23.82 17.97 -2.05
C SER A 394 -23.71 18.51 -3.49
N ASN A 395 -22.57 18.28 -4.16
CA ASN A 395 -22.30 18.92 -5.46
C ASN A 395 -22.62 18.02 -6.66
N VAL A 396 -22.85 16.72 -6.46
CA VAL A 396 -23.25 15.80 -7.54
C VAL A 396 -24.77 15.73 -7.72
N GLN A 397 -25.55 16.16 -6.73
CA GLN A 397 -27.02 16.19 -6.84
C GLN A 397 -27.56 17.28 -7.80
N GLN A 398 -26.74 18.22 -8.27
CA GLN A 398 -27.18 19.33 -9.13
C GLN A 398 -27.01 19.11 -10.64
N VAL A 399 -26.48 17.96 -11.10
CA VAL A 399 -26.51 17.63 -12.54
C VAL A 399 -27.91 17.11 -12.86
N GLY A 400 -28.79 18.06 -13.19
CA GLY A 400 -30.21 17.84 -13.42
C GLY A 400 -30.51 16.83 -14.52
N ALA A 401 -31.70 16.25 -14.41
CA ALA A 401 -32.31 15.26 -15.31
C ALA A 401 -32.16 15.63 -16.79
N SER A 402 -31.06 15.21 -17.40
CA SER A 402 -30.92 15.17 -18.85
C SER A 402 -31.87 14.10 -19.40
N GLY A 403 -32.69 14.48 -20.36
CA GLY A 403 -33.84 13.71 -20.84
C GLY A 403 -33.56 12.25 -21.26
N PRO A 404 -34.62 11.44 -21.38
CA PRO A 404 -34.53 10.02 -21.69
C PRO A 404 -33.95 9.83 -23.10
N GLY A 405 -32.73 9.30 -23.20
CA GLY A 405 -32.12 8.95 -24.49
C GLY A 405 -30.61 9.11 -24.62
N LYS A 406 -29.89 9.64 -23.61
CA LYS A 406 -28.42 9.65 -23.62
C LYS A 406 -27.88 8.39 -22.94
N GLU A 407 -27.38 7.46 -23.74
CA GLU A 407 -26.64 6.26 -23.33
C GLU A 407 -25.61 6.59 -22.24
N ASN A 408 -25.61 5.81 -21.16
CA ASN A 408 -24.62 5.72 -20.07
C ASN A 408 -23.36 6.58 -20.25
N ARG A 409 -23.44 7.88 -19.95
CA ARG A 409 -22.27 8.76 -19.97
C ARG A 409 -21.64 8.78 -18.59
N ALA A 410 -20.41 8.28 -18.44
CA ALA A 410 -19.61 8.63 -17.28
C ALA A 410 -19.38 10.16 -17.26
N SER A 411 -19.43 10.79 -16.09
CA SER A 411 -18.96 12.17 -15.95
C SER A 411 -17.45 12.17 -15.72
N VAL A 412 -16.76 13.12 -16.35
CA VAL A 412 -15.31 13.26 -16.23
C VAL A 412 -14.99 14.67 -15.75
N VAL A 413 -14.21 14.78 -14.69
CA VAL A 413 -13.70 16.03 -14.13
C VAL A 413 -12.19 15.94 -14.08
N THR A 414 -11.50 16.97 -14.58
CA THR A 414 -10.03 17.06 -14.50
C THR A 414 -9.66 18.24 -13.63
N ILE A 415 -8.74 18.03 -12.69
CA ILE A 415 -8.32 19.01 -11.71
C ILE A 415 -6.84 19.29 -11.96
N GLY A 416 -6.56 20.54 -12.31
CA GLY A 416 -5.24 20.98 -12.74
C GLY A 416 -4.25 21.19 -11.59
N SER A 417 -3.07 21.68 -11.96
CA SER A 417 -2.05 22.12 -10.98
C SER A 417 -2.29 23.54 -10.46
N ASP A 418 -3.13 24.30 -11.14
CA ASP A 418 -3.66 25.60 -10.75
C ASP A 418 -4.75 25.49 -9.68
N ASP A 419 -5.46 24.35 -9.64
CA ASP A 419 -6.45 24.04 -8.60
C ASP A 419 -5.78 23.48 -7.34
N LYS A 420 -5.31 24.39 -6.48
CA LYS A 420 -4.73 24.02 -5.18
C LYS A 420 -5.79 23.65 -4.14
N THR A 421 -5.50 22.58 -3.41
CA THR A 421 -6.22 22.21 -2.19
C THR A 421 -5.45 22.74 -0.99
N ILE A 422 -6.16 23.39 -0.05
CA ILE A 422 -5.58 23.94 1.18
C ILE A 422 -6.25 23.26 2.38
N PHE A 423 -5.46 22.64 3.25
CA PHE A 423 -5.93 22.02 4.48
C PHE A 423 -5.33 22.75 5.68
N GLN A 424 -6.15 23.13 6.66
CA GLN A 424 -5.66 23.79 7.87
C GLN A 424 -5.75 22.89 9.12
N ALA A 425 -6.63 21.89 9.12
CA ALA A 425 -6.88 21.08 10.30
C ALA A 425 -5.65 20.21 10.67
N GLY A 426 -5.19 20.34 11.91
CA GLY A 426 -4.22 19.43 12.52
C GLY A 426 -2.74 19.67 12.24
N PHE A 427 -2.39 20.75 11.53
CA PHE A 427 -1.02 21.13 11.23
C PHE A 427 -0.75 22.58 11.66
N GLU A 428 0.50 22.89 11.99
CA GLU A 428 0.88 24.25 12.43
C GLU A 428 0.71 25.31 11.32
N GLN A 429 0.79 24.88 10.05
CA GLN A 429 0.65 25.74 8.87
C GLN A 429 -0.34 25.11 7.89
N PRO A 430 -1.07 25.92 7.10
CA PRO A 430 -1.91 25.40 6.04
C PRO A 430 -1.11 24.57 5.03
N ILE A 431 -1.58 23.37 4.74
CA ILE A 431 -0.99 22.48 3.75
C ILE A 431 -1.55 22.82 2.38
N GLU A 432 -0.69 23.29 1.49
CA GLU A 432 -1.00 23.40 0.06
C GLU A 432 -0.62 22.13 -0.68
N SER A 433 -1.48 21.70 -1.59
CA SER A 433 -1.28 20.50 -2.39
C SER A 433 -1.99 20.61 -3.74
N TYR A 434 -1.28 20.36 -4.84
CA TYR A 434 -1.78 20.60 -6.20
C TYR A 434 -1.27 19.63 -7.27
N LEU A 435 -0.99 18.37 -6.92
CA LEU A 435 -0.71 17.33 -7.91
C LEU A 435 -1.94 17.05 -8.81
N PRO A 436 -1.89 17.23 -10.14
CA PRO A 436 -3.04 17.08 -11.03
C PRO A 436 -3.65 15.67 -11.02
N TYR A 437 -4.97 15.58 -11.24
CA TYR A 437 -5.66 14.30 -11.33
C TYR A 437 -6.98 14.40 -12.10
N ARG A 438 -7.51 13.24 -12.46
CA ARG A 438 -8.79 13.08 -13.16
C ARG A 438 -9.73 12.20 -12.36
N ILE A 439 -10.99 12.57 -12.31
CA ILE A 439 -12.08 11.78 -11.73
C ILE A 439 -13.03 11.37 -12.84
N THR A 440 -13.30 10.07 -12.95
CA THR A 440 -14.36 9.53 -13.82
C THR A 440 -15.42 8.88 -12.95
N THR A 441 -16.64 9.40 -12.96
CA THR A 441 -17.74 8.91 -12.12
C THR A 441 -18.77 8.18 -12.98
N GLN A 442 -19.12 6.96 -12.57
CA GLN A 442 -20.21 6.21 -13.17
C GLN A 442 -21.54 6.83 -12.74
N GLN A 443 -22.42 7.12 -13.71
CA GLN A 443 -23.76 7.65 -13.41
C GLN A 443 -24.67 6.59 -12.79
N ASP A 444 -24.57 5.35 -13.28
CA ASP A 444 -25.34 4.23 -12.78
C ASP A 444 -24.92 3.83 -11.37
N LEU A 445 -25.93 3.63 -10.52
CA LEU A 445 -25.75 3.06 -9.20
C LEU A 445 -25.62 1.54 -9.29
N ILE A 446 -24.58 0.98 -8.67
CA ILE A 446 -24.32 -0.46 -8.62
C ILE A 446 -24.60 -1.02 -7.23
N HIS A 447 -24.61 -2.35 -7.08
CA HIS A 447 -24.82 -2.97 -5.77
C HIS A 447 -23.73 -2.59 -4.76
N THR A 448 -24.12 -2.41 -3.50
CA THR A 448 -23.20 -2.12 -2.39
C THR A 448 -22.24 -3.28 -2.15
N HIS A 449 -20.96 -2.95 -2.05
CA HIS A 449 -19.88 -3.84 -1.63
C HIS A 449 -19.12 -3.16 -0.48
N TRP A 450 -18.60 -3.93 0.47
CA TRP A 450 -17.84 -3.32 1.58
C TRP A 450 -16.45 -2.87 1.16
N ARG A 451 -15.93 -3.43 0.06
CA ARG A 451 -14.63 -3.06 -0.51
C ARG A 451 -14.63 -3.26 -2.01
N TRP A 452 -13.89 -2.38 -2.68
CA TRP A 452 -13.57 -2.48 -4.10
C TRP A 452 -12.08 -2.66 -4.30
N ILE A 453 -11.70 -3.50 -5.26
CA ILE A 453 -10.32 -3.68 -5.70
C ILE A 453 -10.26 -3.53 -7.21
N LEU A 454 -9.29 -2.76 -7.68
CA LEU A 454 -8.98 -2.65 -9.09
C LEU A 454 -7.92 -3.70 -9.47
N GLU A 455 -8.18 -4.50 -10.48
CA GLU A 455 -7.21 -5.46 -11.03
C GLU A 455 -7.17 -5.31 -12.55
N GLY A 456 -6.24 -4.50 -13.04
CA GLY A 456 -6.16 -4.23 -14.47
C GLY A 456 -7.39 -3.47 -14.98
N ARG A 457 -8.09 -4.06 -15.96
CA ARG A 457 -9.40 -3.58 -16.46
C ARG A 457 -10.60 -4.16 -15.73
N ARG A 458 -10.39 -4.84 -14.60
CA ARG A 458 -11.46 -5.45 -13.82
C ARG A 458 -11.62 -4.72 -12.51
N LEU A 459 -12.87 -4.50 -12.15
CA LEU A 459 -13.25 -4.05 -10.83
C LEU A 459 -13.85 -5.21 -10.06
N ILE A 460 -13.33 -5.50 -8.88
CA ILE A 460 -13.76 -6.60 -8.04
C ILE A 460 -14.44 -6.02 -6.80
N GLY A 461 -15.72 -6.34 -6.63
CA GLY A 461 -16.53 -5.97 -5.48
C GLY A 461 -16.57 -7.11 -4.45
N TYR A 462 -16.25 -6.79 -3.20
CA TYR A 462 -16.39 -7.72 -2.08
C TYR A 462 -17.75 -7.52 -1.40
N PRO A 463 -18.62 -8.52 -1.42
CA PRO A 463 -20.01 -8.36 -1.00
C PRO A 463 -20.10 -8.15 0.51
N VAL A 464 -20.97 -7.24 0.95
CA VAL A 464 -21.21 -6.95 2.37
C VAL A 464 -21.62 -8.25 3.08
N ARG A 465 -20.91 -8.61 4.15
CA ARG A 465 -21.27 -9.77 4.96
C ARG A 465 -22.47 -9.40 5.84
N THR A 466 -23.66 -9.86 5.44
CA THR A 466 -24.89 -9.68 6.22
C THR A 466 -25.24 -10.98 6.95
N GLY A 467 -24.94 -11.06 8.25
CA GLY A 467 -25.36 -12.17 9.12
C GLY A 467 -24.25 -13.15 9.54
N PRO A 468 -24.56 -14.06 10.49
CA PRO A 468 -23.62 -15.04 11.05
C PRO A 468 -23.34 -16.24 10.12
N ASP A 469 -24.02 -16.35 8.97
CA ASP A 469 -23.72 -17.38 7.99
C ASP A 469 -22.37 -17.09 7.32
N TRP A 470 -21.36 -17.88 7.69
CA TRP A 470 -19.96 -17.75 7.22
C TRP A 470 -19.76 -18.02 5.72
N ARG A 471 -20.82 -18.37 4.98
CA ARG A 471 -20.75 -18.56 3.53
C ARG A 471 -20.60 -17.19 2.87
N SER A 472 -19.36 -16.84 2.54
CA SER A 472 -19.05 -15.60 1.85
C SER A 472 -19.78 -15.58 0.50
N PRO A 473 -20.58 -14.54 0.20
CA PRO A 473 -21.21 -14.41 -1.11
C PRO A 473 -20.12 -14.37 -2.20
N PRO A 474 -20.44 -14.78 -3.44
CA PRO A 474 -19.46 -14.75 -4.52
C PRO A 474 -18.99 -13.31 -4.77
N LEU A 475 -17.72 -13.17 -5.17
CA LEU A 475 -17.17 -11.89 -5.60
C LEU A 475 -17.88 -11.41 -6.87
N SER A 476 -18.16 -10.11 -6.95
CA SER A 476 -18.67 -9.48 -8.17
C SER A 476 -17.51 -8.97 -9.01
N VAL A 477 -17.47 -9.30 -10.30
CA VAL A 477 -16.41 -8.84 -11.21
C VAL A 477 -17.04 -8.03 -12.34
N TYR A 478 -16.62 -6.79 -12.49
CA TYR A 478 -17.08 -5.86 -13.52
C TYR A 478 -15.93 -5.53 -14.47
N ALA A 479 -16.26 -5.39 -15.76
CA ALA A 479 -15.31 -4.87 -16.74
C ALA A 479 -15.32 -3.34 -16.71
N ILE A 480 -14.14 -2.73 -16.78
CA ILE A 480 -13.95 -1.29 -16.96
C ILE A 480 -13.59 -1.07 -18.43
N HIS A 481 -14.39 -0.27 -19.12
CA HIS A 481 -14.21 0.08 -20.53
C HIS A 481 -13.38 1.36 -20.70
#